data_AF-A0A4S4DYJ2-F1
#
_entry.id   AF-A0A4S4DYJ2-F1
#
_cell.length_a   1.000
_cell.length_b   1.000
_cell.length_c   1.000
_cell.angle_alpha   90.00
_cell.angle_beta   90.00
_cell.angle_gamma   90.00
#
_symmetry.space_group_name_H-M   'P 1'
#
loop_
_entity.id
_entity.type
_entity.pdbx_description
1 polymer ?
#
loop_
_entity_poly.entity_id
_entity_poly.type
_entity_poly.pdbx_seq_one_letter_code
_entity_poly.pdbx_strand_id
1 'polypeptide(L)'
;MIAAASDPLWNNGAICGKIFVVACTGATNPVPHPCTRNNVTVKIVDHCPGCGGTLDLSKEAFATIANTVAGVFFYERFPSVAPVPHSFVDGGNRYWLAWWADLSAQGDVVDAFDDKFKFVARPY
;
A
#
# COMPACT_ATOMS: atom_id res chain seq x y z
N MET A 1 -5.63 -6.42 -8.73
CA MET A 1 -5.92 -5.06 -9.26
C MET A 1 -4.60 -4.37 -9.62
N ILE A 2 -4.63 -3.14 -10.15
CA ILE A 2 -3.42 -2.42 -10.60
C ILE A 2 -3.24 -1.09 -9.89
N ALA A 3 -2.00 -0.60 -9.89
CA ALA A 3 -1.63 0.72 -9.40
C ALA A 3 -0.43 1.31 -10.17
N ALA A 4 -0.31 2.64 -10.14
CA ALA A 4 0.86 3.36 -10.64
C ALA A 4 1.69 3.89 -9.46
N ALA A 5 3.01 3.85 -9.57
CA ALA A 5 3.92 4.36 -8.53
C ALA A 5 4.38 5.78 -8.87
N SER A 6 4.47 6.62 -7.84
CA SER A 6 5.05 7.98 -7.94
C SER A 6 6.57 7.98 -8.08
N ASP A 7 7.18 9.13 -8.37
CA ASP A 7 8.63 9.26 -8.58
C ASP A 7 9.49 8.69 -7.43
N PRO A 8 9.20 8.98 -6.14
CA PRO A 8 9.97 8.40 -5.04
C PRO A 8 9.89 6.87 -4.99
N LEU A 9 8.75 6.31 -5.40
CA LEU A 9 8.46 4.88 -5.30
C LEU A 9 8.89 4.11 -6.56
N TRP A 10 8.94 4.78 -7.72
CA TRP A 10 9.22 4.17 -9.02
C TRP A 10 10.59 3.51 -9.08
N ASN A 11 11.59 4.10 -8.42
CA ASN A 11 12.97 3.61 -8.33
C ASN A 11 13.51 3.12 -9.69
N ASN A 12 13.47 4.01 -10.69
CA ASN A 12 13.90 3.71 -12.07
C ASN A 12 13.23 2.44 -12.67
N GLY A 13 11.98 2.16 -12.30
CA GLY A 13 11.21 1.00 -12.76
C GLY A 13 11.44 -0.28 -11.96
N ALA A 14 12.29 -0.28 -10.93
CA ALA A 14 12.56 -1.47 -10.11
C ALA A 14 11.32 -1.98 -9.36
N ILE A 15 10.35 -1.09 -9.07
CA ILE A 15 9.10 -1.48 -8.43
C ILE A 15 8.05 -2.03 -9.43
N CYS A 16 8.26 -1.82 -10.73
CA CYS A 16 7.32 -2.30 -11.75
C CYS A 16 7.20 -3.82 -11.68
N GLY A 17 5.95 -4.31 -11.72
CA GLY A 17 5.63 -5.73 -11.61
C GLY A 17 5.56 -6.29 -10.19
N LYS A 18 5.99 -5.53 -9.17
CA LYS A 18 5.83 -5.92 -7.75
C LYS A 18 4.34 -5.91 -7.37
N ILE A 19 4.00 -6.79 -6.43
CA ILE A 19 2.62 -6.97 -5.95
C ILE A 19 2.59 -6.63 -4.46
N PHE A 20 1.63 -5.79 -4.08
CA PHE A 20 1.44 -5.32 -2.71
C PHE A 20 0.00 -5.56 -2.26
N VAL A 21 -0.16 -5.83 -0.98
CA VAL A 21 -1.45 -5.71 -0.29
C VAL A 21 -1.52 -4.31 0.28
N VAL A 22 -2.58 -3.58 -0.03
CA VAL A 22 -2.80 -2.20 0.42
C VAL A 22 -4.02 -2.18 1.33
N ALA A 23 -3.89 -1.50 2.47
CA ALA A 23 -4.96 -1.33 3.45
C ALA A 23 -5.12 0.15 3.78
N CYS A 24 -6.37 0.64 3.81
CA CYS A 24 -6.67 2.00 4.26
C CYS A 24 -6.55 2.07 5.79
N THR A 25 -5.78 3.03 6.30
CA THR A 25 -5.54 3.23 7.73
C THR A 25 -6.15 4.50 8.28
N GLY A 26 -6.46 5.49 7.42
CA GLY A 26 -7.12 6.71 7.89
C GLY A 26 -7.41 7.74 6.80
N ALA A 27 -8.08 8.80 7.21
CA ALA A 27 -8.46 9.90 6.32
C ALA A 27 -7.32 10.93 6.24
N THR A 28 -7.15 11.56 5.08
CA THR A 28 -6.39 12.81 4.96
C THR A 28 -7.28 14.05 5.06
N ASN A 29 -8.59 13.86 4.91
CA ASN A 29 -9.62 14.90 4.84
C ASN A 29 -10.73 14.62 5.87
N PRO A 30 -11.57 15.60 6.24
CA PRO A 30 -12.62 15.45 7.26
C PRO A 30 -13.82 14.58 6.84
N VAL A 31 -13.62 13.63 5.91
CA VAL A 31 -14.64 12.67 5.50
C VAL A 31 -14.79 11.59 6.59
N PRO A 32 -16.01 11.40 7.14
CA PRO A 32 -16.24 10.37 8.14
C PRO A 32 -16.10 8.97 7.50
N HIS A 33 -15.43 8.06 8.23
CA HIS A 33 -15.24 6.67 7.84
C HIS A 33 -14.67 6.47 6.42
N PRO A 34 -13.43 6.92 6.16
CA PRO A 34 -12.81 6.82 4.85
C PRO A 34 -12.45 5.38 4.46
N CYS A 35 -12.30 4.46 5.40
CA CYS A 35 -11.81 3.10 5.17
C CYS A 35 -12.94 2.06 5.32
N THR A 36 -12.94 1.05 4.46
CA THR A 36 -13.95 -0.03 4.43
C THR A 36 -13.56 -1.26 5.27
N ARG A 37 -12.43 -1.21 5.99
CA ARG A 37 -11.74 -2.33 6.68
C ARG A 37 -11.29 -3.49 5.79
N ASN A 38 -11.44 -3.37 4.47
CA ASN A 38 -10.92 -4.34 3.52
C ASN A 38 -9.49 -4.00 3.12
N ASN A 39 -8.80 -5.00 2.59
CA ASN A 39 -7.49 -4.87 1.96
C ASN A 39 -7.57 -5.30 0.49
N VAL A 40 -6.63 -4.82 -0.32
CA VAL A 40 -6.62 -5.04 -1.76
C VAL A 40 -5.23 -5.43 -2.24
N THR A 41 -5.14 -6.48 -3.05
CA THR A 41 -3.89 -6.85 -3.72
C THR A 41 -3.78 -6.13 -5.07
N VAL A 42 -2.73 -5.32 -5.20
CA VAL A 42 -2.43 -4.53 -6.41
C VAL A 42 -1.05 -4.87 -6.96
N LYS A 43 -0.94 -4.87 -8.29
CA LYS A 43 0.32 -4.95 -9.02
C LYS A 43 0.70 -3.56 -9.51
N ILE A 44 1.95 -3.15 -9.31
CA ILE A 44 2.45 -1.92 -9.90
C ILE A 44 2.70 -2.16 -11.39
N VAL A 45 2.06 -1.38 -12.24
CA VAL A 45 2.15 -1.54 -13.70
C VAL A 45 2.54 -0.27 -14.44
N ASP A 46 2.55 0.87 -13.75
CA ASP A 46 2.77 2.16 -14.39
C ASP A 46 3.55 3.13 -13.50
N HIS A 47 4.17 4.12 -14.14
CA HIS A 47 4.84 5.24 -13.51
C HIS A 47 3.95 6.47 -13.62
N CYS A 48 3.65 7.08 -12.48
CA CYS A 48 2.88 8.29 -12.44
C CYS A 48 3.75 9.45 -11.92
N PRO A 49 4.30 10.29 -12.80
CA PRO A 49 5.03 11.48 -12.39
C PRO A 49 4.04 12.57 -11.92
N GLY A 50 4.20 13.05 -10.69
CA GLY A 50 3.43 14.19 -10.18
C GLY A 50 1.96 13.93 -9.78
N CYS A 51 1.55 12.70 -9.46
CA CYS A 51 0.15 12.34 -9.10
C CYS A 51 -0.41 13.05 -7.85
N GLY A 52 0.42 13.81 -7.12
CA GLY A 52 0.08 14.38 -5.80
C GLY A 52 -0.05 13.33 -4.70
N GLY A 53 0.11 12.06 -5.05
CA GLY A 53 0.10 10.90 -4.17
C GLY A 53 1.18 9.92 -4.56
N THR A 54 1.36 8.90 -3.74
CA THR A 54 2.56 8.06 -3.77
C THR A 54 2.32 6.75 -4.49
N LEU A 55 1.05 6.33 -4.48
CA LEU A 55 0.50 5.22 -5.23
C LEU A 55 -0.85 5.67 -5.81
N ASP A 56 -1.02 5.56 -7.11
CA ASP A 56 -2.28 5.83 -7.78
C ASP A 56 -3.01 4.51 -8.01
N LEU A 57 -4.15 4.33 -7.35
CA LEU A 57 -4.88 3.07 -7.39
C LEU A 57 -5.90 3.11 -8.53
N SER A 58 -6.06 1.97 -9.21
CA SER A 58 -7.25 1.76 -10.05
C SER A 58 -8.54 2.04 -9.25
N LYS A 59 -9.56 2.58 -9.91
CA LYS A 59 -10.84 2.95 -9.28
C LYS A 59 -11.45 1.79 -8.49
N GLU A 60 -11.31 0.58 -9.01
CA GLU A 60 -11.79 -0.66 -8.39
C GLU A 60 -11.02 -0.98 -7.10
N ALA A 61 -9.69 -0.83 -7.11
CA ALA A 61 -8.85 -1.03 -5.93
C ALA A 61 -9.14 0.01 -4.86
N PHE A 62 -9.28 1.27 -5.27
CA PHE A 62 -9.62 2.37 -4.39
C PHE A 62 -10.96 2.12 -3.69
N ALA A 63 -12.02 1.84 -4.46
CA ALA A 63 -13.37 1.62 -3.94
C ALA A 63 -13.47 0.38 -3.04
N THR A 64 -12.56 -0.58 -3.19
CA THR A 64 -12.52 -1.77 -2.32
C THR A 64 -12.12 -1.40 -0.89
N ILE A 65 -11.13 -0.51 -0.72
CA ILE A 65 -10.52 -0.23 0.58
C ILE A 65 -10.92 1.12 1.18
N ALA A 66 -11.45 2.03 0.37
CA ALA A 66 -11.80 3.37 0.81
C ALA A 66 -13.02 3.97 0.12
N ASN A 67 -13.64 4.95 0.79
CA ASN A 67 -14.73 5.74 0.27
C ASN A 67 -14.23 6.66 -0.85
N THR A 68 -14.74 6.49 -2.07
CA THR A 68 -14.35 7.26 -3.27
C THR A 68 -14.53 8.77 -3.11
N VAL A 69 -15.45 9.22 -2.24
CA VAL A 69 -15.68 10.64 -1.94
C VAL A 69 -14.50 11.26 -1.19
N ALA A 70 -13.76 10.47 -0.41
CA ALA A 70 -12.58 10.97 0.30
C ALA A 70 -11.50 11.46 -0.67
N GLY A 71 -11.42 10.83 -1.86
CA GLY A 71 -10.48 11.13 -2.94
C GLY A 71 -9.01 10.85 -2.61
N VAL A 72 -8.66 10.87 -1.33
CA VAL A 72 -7.35 10.63 -0.75
C VAL A 72 -7.49 9.96 0.63
N PHE A 73 -6.64 8.98 0.93
CA PHE A 73 -6.54 8.35 2.24
C PHE A 73 -5.11 7.92 2.54
N PHE A 74 -4.80 7.74 3.84
CA PHE A 74 -3.57 7.10 4.30
C PHE A 74 -3.70 5.59 4.16
N TYR A 75 -2.65 4.96 3.64
CA TYR A 75 -2.59 3.52 3.52
C TYR A 75 -1.29 2.94 4.10
N GLU A 76 -1.38 1.69 4.51
CA GLU A 76 -0.23 0.80 4.72
C GLU A 76 -0.16 -0.19 3.55
N ARG A 77 1.07 -0.51 3.14
CA ARG A 77 1.32 -1.54 2.13
C ARG A 77 2.18 -2.63 2.72
N PHE A 78 1.89 -3.86 2.33
CA PHE A 78 2.67 -5.04 2.68
C PHE A 78 3.10 -5.72 1.37
N PRO A 79 4.29 -6.34 1.31
CA PRO A 79 4.60 -7.25 0.21
C PRO A 79 3.47 -8.27 0.13
N SER A 80 3.03 -8.61 -1.09
CA SER A 80 2.10 -9.74 -1.28
C SER A 80 2.83 -11.07 -1.08
N VAL A 81 3.31 -11.32 0.14
CA VAL A 81 3.50 -12.67 0.66
C VAL A 81 2.09 -13.18 0.94
N ALA A 82 1.59 -14.09 0.10
CA ALA A 82 0.35 -14.81 0.40
C ALA A 82 0.68 -15.98 1.32
N PRO A 83 -0.11 -16.27 2.37
CA PRO A 83 -1.36 -15.61 2.80
C PRO A 83 -1.16 -14.21 3.45
N VAL A 84 -2.22 -13.44 3.73
CA VAL A 84 -2.07 -12.17 4.50
C VAL A 84 -1.81 -12.51 5.97
N PRO A 85 -0.75 -11.95 6.61
CA PRO A 85 -0.46 -12.22 8.01
C PRO A 85 -1.50 -11.56 8.95
N HIS A 86 -1.77 -12.19 10.10
CA HIS A 86 -2.65 -11.62 11.12
C HIS A 86 -1.95 -10.53 11.95
N SER A 87 -0.62 -10.60 12.07
CA SER A 87 0.18 -9.56 12.70
C SER A 87 1.43 -9.28 11.88
N PHE A 88 1.75 -7.99 11.83
CA PHE A 88 2.86 -7.45 11.09
C PHE A 88 3.60 -6.48 12.00
N VAL A 89 4.91 -6.64 12.14
CA VAL A 89 5.74 -5.79 13.00
C VAL A 89 6.94 -5.29 12.19
N ASP A 90 7.12 -3.98 12.16
CA ASP A 90 8.42 -3.39 11.85
C ASP A 90 9.35 -3.64 13.05
N GLY A 91 10.33 -4.52 12.86
CA GLY A 91 11.24 -4.93 13.92
C GLY A 91 12.28 -3.87 14.27
N GLY A 92 12.41 -2.81 13.46
CA GLY A 92 13.55 -1.90 13.49
C GLY A 92 14.85 -2.62 13.12
N ASN A 93 15.77 -1.92 12.45
CA ASN A 93 17.05 -2.48 11.94
C ASN A 93 16.95 -3.34 10.67
N ARG A 94 16.20 -2.87 9.67
CA ARG A 94 16.07 -3.44 8.32
C ARG A 94 15.27 -4.72 8.19
N TYR A 95 14.61 -5.22 9.23
CA TYR A 95 13.79 -6.42 9.11
C TYR A 95 12.34 -6.17 9.51
N TRP A 96 11.42 -6.72 8.72
CA TRP A 96 10.03 -6.86 9.12
C TRP A 96 9.72 -8.30 9.46
N LEU A 97 8.73 -8.48 10.34
CA LEU A 97 8.20 -9.79 10.72
C LEU A 97 6.72 -9.85 10.38
N ALA A 98 6.32 -10.89 9.67
CA ALA A 98 4.93 -11.25 9.46
C ALA A 98 4.62 -12.57 10.13
N TRP A 99 3.43 -12.64 10.75
CA TRP A 99 2.95 -13.84 11.41
C TRP A 99 1.61 -14.28 10.83
N TRP A 100 1.56 -15.56 10.50
CA TRP A 100 0.35 -16.32 10.25
C TRP A 100 0.03 -17.17 11.46
N ALA A 101 -1.18 -17.72 11.53
CA ALA A 101 -1.59 -18.58 12.64
C ALA A 101 -0.54 -19.66 12.96
N ASP A 102 0.18 -20.16 11.94
CA ASP A 102 1.07 -21.32 12.05
C ASP A 102 2.50 -21.06 11.49
N LEU A 103 2.78 -19.88 10.94
CA LEU A 103 4.02 -19.58 10.20
C LEU A 103 4.52 -18.16 10.49
N SER A 104 5.83 -17.93 10.37
CA SER A 104 6.43 -16.60 10.36
C SER A 104 7.34 -16.42 9.15
N ALA A 105 7.40 -15.19 8.61
CA ALA A 105 8.32 -14.80 7.56
C ALA A 105 9.01 -13.50 7.95
N GLN A 106 10.23 -13.35 7.45
CA GLN A 106 11.06 -12.18 7.66
C GLN A 106 11.59 -11.72 6.30
N GLY A 107 11.66 -10.41 6.08
CA GLY A 107 12.25 -9.82 4.88
C GLY A 107 12.86 -8.47 5.20
N ASP A 108 13.53 -7.85 4.22
CA ASP A 108 14.12 -6.53 4.41
C ASP A 108 13.02 -5.46 4.45
N VAL A 109 13.06 -4.50 5.39
CA VAL A 109 12.08 -3.40 5.45
C VAL A 109 12.12 -2.57 4.19
N VAL A 110 13.26 -2.44 3.49
CA VAL A 110 13.30 -1.70 2.22
C VAL A 110 12.43 -2.36 1.14
N ASP A 111 12.12 -3.66 1.28
CA ASP A 111 11.21 -4.40 0.41
C ASP A 111 9.74 -4.27 0.83
N ALA A 112 9.45 -3.88 2.09
CA ALA A 112 8.10 -3.85 2.66
C ALA A 112 7.56 -2.46 3.00
N PHE A 113 8.37 -1.61 3.64
CA PHE A 113 8.06 -0.23 3.99
C PHE A 113 9.06 0.68 3.33
N ASP A 114 8.52 1.69 2.67
CA ASP A 114 9.29 2.91 2.51
C ASP A 114 8.90 3.76 3.72
N ASP A 115 9.77 3.74 4.74
CA ASP A 115 9.61 4.21 6.13
C ASP A 115 9.26 5.70 6.30
N LYS A 116 8.93 6.42 5.22
CA LYS A 116 8.87 7.87 5.25
C LYS A 116 7.56 8.53 4.87
N PHE A 117 6.57 7.82 4.37
CA PHE A 117 5.49 8.55 3.72
C PHE A 117 4.13 8.03 4.13
N LYS A 118 3.44 8.89 4.86
CA LYS A 118 1.99 8.98 4.89
C LYS A 118 1.50 9.08 3.44
N PHE A 119 1.20 7.95 2.83
CA PHE A 119 0.97 7.89 1.40
C PHE A 119 -0.47 8.27 1.07
N VAL A 120 -0.64 9.05 0.01
CA VAL A 120 -1.91 9.54 -0.53
C VAL A 120 -2.28 8.61 -1.69
N ALA A 121 -3.29 7.76 -1.52
CA ALA A 121 -3.89 7.02 -2.64
C ALA A 121 -4.93 7.90 -3.34
N ARG A 122 -4.93 7.96 -4.67
CA ARG A 122 -5.99 8.61 -5.46
C ARG A 122 -6.66 7.58 -6.36
N PRO A 123 -7.93 7.79 -6.74
CA PRO A 123 -8.50 7.05 -7.85
C PRO A 123 -7.97 7.63 -9.16
N TYR A 124 -7.63 6.73 -10.09
CA TYR A 124 -7.47 7.02 -11.52
C TYR A 124 -8.62 7.89 -12.09
#